data_AF-A0A971YG39-F1
#
_entry.id   AF-A0A971YG39-F1
#
_cell.length_a   1.000
_cell.length_b   1.000
_cell.length_c   1.000
_cell.angle_alpha   90.00
_cell.angle_beta   90.00
_cell.angle_gamma   90.00
#
_symmetry.space_group_name_H-M   'P 1'
#
loop_
_entity.id
_entity.type
_entity.pdbx_description
1 polymer ?
#
loop_
_entity_poly.entity_id
_entity_poly.type
_entity_poly.pdbx_seq_one_letter_code
_entity_poly.pdbx_strand_id
1 'polypeptide(L)'
;MRIVTPMLNIDYPFVYGIINLIAQQRINQTIYNKVLEMINQLQYMDIPTYVSMSYELKTNEKNVLSLSLIGLGDFRGAHPVTLVKSLNFDVNTGKNYTLIDLFKPGSNYVQVLSDMVAQQIKQRNIPILDEFKGIRPDQDYYIADRNLILYFQQAEITPYAAGIPYFSILIEDLQDIISDTGLLARMI
;
A
#
# COMPACT_ATOMS: atom_id res chain seq x y z
N MET A 1 13.49 -3.62 12.43
CA MET A 1 13.16 -3.43 13.86
C MET A 1 12.12 -4.45 14.26
N ARG A 2 12.00 -4.76 15.56
CA ARG A 2 11.08 -5.81 16.04
C ARG A 2 10.32 -5.38 17.29
N ILE A 3 9.04 -5.74 17.39
CA ILE A 3 8.23 -5.67 18.61
C ILE A 3 7.75 -7.09 18.93
N VAL A 4 8.08 -7.59 20.12
CA VAL A 4 7.66 -8.93 20.57
C VAL A 4 6.99 -8.84 21.93
N THR A 5 5.78 -9.38 22.01
CA THR A 5 5.05 -9.66 23.26
C THR A 5 4.37 -11.03 23.11
N PRO A 6 3.71 -11.59 24.15
CA PRO A 6 2.99 -12.84 24.00
C PRO A 6 1.95 -12.85 22.87
N MET A 7 1.38 -11.68 22.52
CA MET A 7 0.34 -11.54 21.48
C MET A 7 0.83 -10.86 20.20
N LEU A 8 2.09 -10.39 20.16
CA LEU A 8 2.63 -9.60 19.04
C LEU A 8 3.96 -10.17 18.56
N ASN A 9 4.11 -10.40 17.27
CA ASN A 9 5.38 -10.69 16.61
C ASN A 9 5.52 -9.83 15.35
N ILE A 10 6.12 -8.64 15.51
CA ILE A 10 6.06 -7.57 14.50
C ILE A 10 7.47 -7.29 14.00
N ASP A 11 7.73 -7.60 12.73
CA ASP A 11 8.92 -7.16 12.02
C ASP A 11 8.56 -6.00 11.08
N TYR A 12 9.31 -4.90 11.17
CA TYR A 12 9.06 -3.69 10.38
C TYR A 12 10.36 -2.97 10.00
N PRO A 13 10.35 -2.18 8.90
CA PRO A 13 11.58 -1.59 8.37
C PRO A 13 12.04 -0.40 9.21
N PHE A 14 13.34 -0.13 9.15
CA PHE A 14 13.95 1.09 9.66
C PHE A 14 14.95 1.60 8.65
N VAL A 15 14.79 2.85 8.26
CA VAL A 15 15.58 3.50 7.22
C VAL A 15 16.76 4.23 7.85
N TYR A 16 17.94 4.03 7.29
CA TYR A 16 19.19 4.61 7.77
C TYR A 16 20.09 5.00 6.58
N GLY A 17 21.09 5.84 6.83
CA GLY A 17 22.07 6.23 5.81
C GLY A 17 21.59 7.30 4.83
N ILE A 18 20.47 7.97 5.12
CA ILE A 18 20.01 9.12 4.34
C ILE A 18 20.78 10.36 4.79
N ILE A 19 21.28 11.15 3.84
CA ILE A 19 22.02 12.41 4.11
C ILE A 19 21.14 13.40 4.91
N ASN A 20 19.89 13.55 4.51
CA ASN A 20 18.91 14.37 5.23
C ASN A 20 18.33 13.61 6.45
N LEU A 21 18.91 13.86 7.63
CA LEU A 21 18.48 13.22 8.87
C LEU A 21 17.04 13.57 9.28
N ILE A 22 16.53 14.75 8.90
CA ILE A 22 15.13 15.13 9.15
C ILE A 22 14.20 14.26 8.30
N ALA A 23 14.54 14.05 7.03
CA ALA A 23 13.78 13.13 6.17
C ALA A 23 13.82 11.70 6.71
N GLN A 24 14.98 11.23 7.14
CA GLN A 24 15.13 9.90 7.76
C GLN A 24 14.22 9.73 8.99
N GLN A 25 14.21 10.72 9.89
CA GLN A 25 13.35 10.71 11.08
C GLN A 25 11.86 10.69 10.69
N ARG A 26 11.44 11.51 9.72
CA ARG A 26 10.05 11.54 9.24
C ARG A 26 9.59 10.21 8.66
N ILE A 27 10.44 9.57 7.84
CA ILE A 27 10.14 8.25 7.25
C ILE A 27 9.95 7.22 8.35
N ASN A 28 10.92 7.11 9.27
CA ASN A 28 10.86 6.14 10.35
C ASN A 28 9.68 6.37 11.30
N GLN A 29 9.36 7.62 11.61
CA GLN A 29 8.17 7.95 12.42
C GLN A 29 6.88 7.56 11.71
N THR A 30 6.80 7.80 10.39
CA THR A 30 5.63 7.43 9.59
C THR A 30 5.43 5.91 9.55
N ILE A 31 6.53 5.15 9.34
CA ILE A 31 6.50 3.68 9.37
C ILE A 31 6.03 3.20 10.75
N TYR A 32 6.61 3.71 11.83
CA TYR A 32 6.26 3.30 13.18
C TYR A 32 4.79 3.61 13.53
N ASN A 33 4.32 4.80 13.19
CA ASN A 33 2.92 5.18 13.41
C ASN A 33 1.96 4.26 12.64
N LYS A 34 2.30 3.92 11.37
CA LYS A 34 1.47 3.01 10.57
C LYS A 34 1.46 1.59 11.14
N VAL A 35 2.58 1.11 11.67
CA VAL A 35 2.64 -0.18 12.39
C VAL A 35 1.71 -0.18 13.59
N LEU A 36 1.74 0.86 14.43
CA LEU A 36 0.83 0.97 15.58
C LEU A 36 -0.64 1.03 15.17
N GLU A 37 -0.96 1.77 14.10
CA GLU A 37 -2.31 1.82 13.55
C GLU A 37 -2.79 0.44 13.08
N MET A 38 -1.94 -0.30 12.36
CA MET A 38 -2.27 -1.65 11.89
C MET A 38 -2.44 -2.64 13.05
N ILE A 39 -1.61 -2.57 14.10
CA ILE A 39 -1.79 -3.38 15.31
C ILE A 39 -3.18 -3.13 15.91
N ASN A 40 -3.57 -1.86 16.05
CA ASN A 40 -4.90 -1.51 16.56
C ASN A 40 -6.04 -2.00 15.66
N GLN A 41 -5.90 -1.92 14.33
CA GLN A 41 -6.90 -2.41 13.38
C GLN A 41 -7.04 -3.94 13.40
N LEU A 42 -5.95 -4.65 13.69
CA LEU A 42 -5.92 -6.11 13.75
C LEU A 42 -6.29 -6.64 15.13
N GLN A 43 -6.49 -5.82 16.15
CA GLN A 43 -6.90 -6.26 17.48
C GLN A 43 -8.38 -5.96 17.72
N TYR A 44 -9.10 -6.94 18.29
CA TYR A 44 -10.44 -6.70 18.86
C TYR A 44 -10.34 -6.67 20.38
N MET A 45 -11.04 -5.72 21.01
CA MET A 45 -10.96 -5.44 22.45
C MET A 45 -11.22 -6.68 23.32
N ASP A 46 -12.11 -7.57 22.90
CA ASP A 46 -12.59 -8.70 23.70
C ASP A 46 -12.15 -10.07 23.18
N ILE A 47 -11.31 -10.12 22.13
CA ILE A 47 -10.85 -11.38 21.53
C ILE A 47 -9.32 -11.41 21.59
N PRO A 48 -8.71 -12.34 22.36
CA PRO A 48 -7.27 -12.54 22.35
C PRO A 48 -6.79 -12.79 20.92
N THR A 49 -6.08 -11.80 20.37
CA THR A 49 -5.63 -11.83 18.98
C THR A 49 -4.12 -11.93 18.94
N TYR A 50 -3.61 -12.95 18.24
CA TYR A 50 -2.20 -13.01 17.89
C TYR A 50 -1.97 -12.21 16.61
N VAL A 51 -1.16 -11.16 16.68
CA VAL A 51 -0.81 -10.34 15.52
C VAL A 51 0.63 -10.63 15.12
N SER A 52 0.81 -11.02 13.86
CA SER A 52 2.13 -11.05 13.24
C SER A 52 2.21 -10.02 12.12
N MET A 53 3.36 -9.38 11.97
CA MET A 53 3.59 -8.45 10.87
C MET A 53 4.95 -8.66 10.25
N SER A 54 5.00 -8.44 8.94
CA SER A 54 6.22 -8.41 8.14
C SER A 54 6.17 -7.23 7.17
N TYR A 55 7.20 -7.05 6.38
CA TYR A 55 7.25 -6.01 5.36
C TYR A 55 7.95 -6.50 4.10
N GLU A 56 7.62 -5.85 3.00
CA GLU A 56 8.25 -6.06 1.70
C GLU A 56 8.74 -4.72 1.15
N LEU A 57 10.00 -4.67 0.75
CA LEU A 57 10.52 -3.57 -0.03
C LEU A 57 10.04 -3.72 -1.47
N LYS A 58 9.38 -2.69 -2.01
CA LYS A 58 8.84 -2.69 -3.38
C LYS A 58 9.73 -1.90 -4.33
N THR A 59 10.27 -0.77 -3.86
CA THR A 59 11.19 0.08 -4.63
C THR A 59 12.07 0.88 -3.69
N ASN A 60 13.35 1.05 -4.06
CA ASN A 60 14.30 1.92 -3.37
C ASN A 60 15.32 2.47 -4.39
N GLU A 61 14.83 3.23 -5.35
CA GLU A 61 15.64 3.80 -6.42
C GLU A 61 15.15 5.21 -6.75
N LYS A 62 16.00 6.01 -7.41
CA LYS A 62 15.65 7.37 -7.86
C LYS A 62 15.03 8.27 -6.76
N ASN A 63 15.48 8.08 -5.52
CA ASN A 63 14.95 8.75 -4.31
C ASN A 63 13.45 8.47 -4.03
N VAL A 64 12.92 7.37 -4.54
CA VAL A 64 11.59 6.84 -4.25
C VAL A 64 11.76 5.57 -3.41
N LEU A 65 11.17 5.58 -2.22
CA LEU A 65 11.11 4.41 -1.35
C LEU A 65 9.65 3.96 -1.24
N SER A 66 9.33 2.78 -1.77
CA SER A 66 8.02 2.16 -1.64
C SER A 66 8.15 0.85 -0.88
N LEU A 67 7.27 0.64 0.10
CA LEU A 67 7.22 -0.59 0.89
C LEU A 67 5.78 -0.95 1.24
N SER A 68 5.56 -2.23 1.49
CA SER A 68 4.30 -2.74 2.04
C SER A 68 4.54 -3.33 3.43
N LEU A 69 3.64 -3.01 4.36
CA LEU A 69 3.50 -3.63 5.66
C LEU A 69 2.36 -4.64 5.55
N ILE A 70 2.62 -5.87 6.00
CA ILE A 70 1.68 -6.99 5.88
C ILE A 70 1.43 -7.48 7.30
N GLY A 71 0.18 -7.35 7.76
CA GLY A 71 -0.25 -7.83 9.07
C GLY A 71 -1.24 -8.99 8.95
N LEU A 72 -1.09 -9.95 9.85
CA LEU A 72 -1.97 -11.09 10.01
C LEU A 72 -2.52 -11.08 11.44
N GLY A 73 -3.84 -10.93 11.57
CA GLY A 73 -4.56 -11.08 12.84
C GLY A 73 -5.16 -12.47 12.94
N ASP A 74 -4.67 -13.28 13.87
CA ASP A 74 -5.24 -14.59 14.21
C ASP A 74 -6.11 -14.47 15.47
N PHE A 75 -7.42 -14.54 15.24
CA PHE A 75 -8.47 -14.45 16.26
C PHE A 75 -8.89 -15.82 16.80
N ARG A 76 -8.12 -16.89 16.52
CA ARG A 76 -8.47 -18.30 16.78
C ARG A 76 -9.75 -18.76 16.06
N GLY A 77 -10.09 -18.07 14.98
CA GLY A 77 -11.22 -18.40 14.10
C GLY A 77 -10.83 -19.38 13.00
N ALA A 78 -11.69 -19.49 11.98
CA ALA A 78 -11.43 -20.39 10.84
C ALA A 78 -10.14 -19.99 10.08
N HIS A 79 -9.96 -18.69 9.82
CA HIS A 79 -8.84 -18.16 9.03
C HIS A 79 -8.35 -16.82 9.61
N PRO A 80 -7.03 -16.49 9.51
CA PRO A 80 -6.52 -15.17 9.88
C PRO A 80 -7.05 -14.05 8.98
N VAL A 81 -7.08 -12.81 9.47
CA VAL A 81 -7.33 -11.64 8.61
C VAL A 81 -6.00 -11.08 8.13
N THR A 82 -5.87 -10.90 6.81
CA THR A 82 -4.73 -10.19 6.22
C THR A 82 -5.06 -8.72 6.03
N LEU A 83 -4.22 -7.83 6.56
CA LEU A 83 -4.27 -6.39 6.32
C LEU A 83 -2.95 -5.95 5.68
N VAL A 84 -3.03 -5.31 4.52
CA VAL A 84 -1.85 -4.75 3.84
C VAL A 84 -1.99 -3.24 3.79
N LYS A 85 -0.90 -2.54 4.15
CA LYS A 85 -0.79 -1.09 3.97
C LYS A 85 0.55 -0.76 3.35
N SER A 86 0.55 0.20 2.45
CA SER A 86 1.76 0.62 1.74
C SER A 86 2.13 2.06 2.09
N LEU A 87 3.43 2.34 2.03
CA LEU A 87 4.00 3.65 2.25
C LEU A 87 4.94 3.97 1.08
N ASN A 88 4.84 5.19 0.56
CA ASN A 88 5.48 5.64 -0.68
C ASN A 88 6.14 6.99 -0.42
N PHE A 89 7.45 7.00 -0.24
CA PHE A 89 8.21 8.15 0.23
C PHE A 89 9.06 8.78 -0.85
N ASP A 90 9.14 10.11 -0.80
CA ASP A 90 10.31 10.84 -1.31
C ASP A 90 11.42 10.81 -0.25
N VAL A 91 12.52 10.12 -0.56
CA VAL A 91 13.64 9.91 0.36
C VAL A 91 14.31 11.22 0.77
N ASN A 92 14.29 12.24 -0.10
CA ASN A 92 14.95 13.53 0.16
C ASN A 92 14.19 14.39 1.18
N THR A 93 12.86 14.28 1.21
CA THR A 93 11.99 15.15 2.02
C THR A 93 11.33 14.42 3.19
N GLY A 94 11.25 13.09 3.09
CA GLY A 94 10.53 12.21 3.99
C GLY A 94 9.01 12.28 3.86
N LYS A 95 8.48 12.94 2.82
CA LYS A 95 7.03 13.00 2.54
C LYS A 95 6.55 11.63 2.08
N ASN A 96 5.56 11.06 2.77
CA ASN A 96 4.74 9.96 2.27
C ASN A 96 3.67 10.52 1.32
N TYR A 97 3.57 9.99 0.11
CA TYR A 97 2.61 10.41 -0.90
C TYR A 97 1.33 9.58 -0.78
N THR A 98 0.20 10.27 -0.69
CA THR A 98 -1.12 9.66 -0.90
C THR A 98 -1.37 9.45 -2.40
N LEU A 99 -2.41 8.69 -2.77
CA LEU A 99 -2.67 8.41 -4.18
C LEU A 99 -2.92 9.69 -4.98
N ILE A 100 -3.67 10.64 -4.42
CA ILE A 100 -3.95 11.93 -5.07
C ILE A 100 -2.69 12.78 -5.29
N ASP A 101 -1.68 12.68 -4.43
CA ASP A 101 -0.42 13.42 -4.57
C ASP A 101 0.36 13.03 -5.85
N LEU A 102 0.05 11.87 -6.46
CA LEU A 102 0.72 11.39 -7.66
C LEU A 102 0.25 12.09 -8.94
N PHE A 103 -0.87 12.79 -8.91
CA PHE A 103 -1.56 13.30 -10.10
C PHE A 103 -1.69 14.82 -10.11
N LYS A 104 -1.88 15.40 -11.30
CA LYS A 104 -2.09 16.84 -11.49
C LYS A 104 -3.39 17.28 -10.79
N PRO A 105 -3.43 18.48 -10.18
CA PRO A 105 -4.67 19.01 -9.63
C PRO A 105 -5.78 19.04 -10.67
N GLY A 106 -6.97 18.57 -10.30
CA GLY A 106 -8.13 18.49 -11.22
C GLY A 106 -8.07 17.35 -12.25
N SER A 107 -7.03 16.52 -12.24
CA SER A 107 -7.02 15.30 -13.05
C SER A 107 -8.09 14.31 -12.58
N ASN A 108 -8.66 13.56 -13.52
CA ASN A 108 -9.68 12.56 -13.24
C ASN A 108 -9.06 11.18 -12.94
N TYR A 109 -8.03 11.13 -12.08
CA TYR A 109 -7.25 9.91 -11.85
C TYR A 109 -8.11 8.75 -11.33
N VAL A 110 -9.12 9.03 -10.50
CA VAL A 110 -10.03 8.01 -9.96
C VAL A 110 -10.75 7.27 -11.09
N GLN A 111 -11.30 7.99 -12.07
CA GLN A 111 -11.99 7.39 -13.20
C GLN A 111 -11.00 6.62 -14.10
N VAL A 112 -9.87 7.25 -14.46
CA VAL A 112 -8.86 6.62 -15.34
C VAL A 112 -8.36 5.31 -14.75
N LEU A 113 -7.96 5.31 -13.48
CA LEU A 113 -7.48 4.11 -12.80
C LEU A 113 -8.60 3.07 -12.63
N SER A 114 -9.84 3.50 -12.37
CA SER A 114 -10.99 2.60 -12.30
C SER A 114 -11.23 1.88 -13.61
N ASP A 115 -11.16 2.58 -14.74
CA ASP A 115 -11.36 1.99 -16.06
C ASP A 115 -10.28 0.96 -16.39
N MET A 116 -9.01 1.27 -16.05
CA MET A 116 -7.89 0.34 -16.21
C MET A 116 -8.03 -0.92 -15.33
N VAL A 117 -8.48 -0.76 -14.08
CA VAL A 117 -8.75 -1.90 -13.19
C VAL A 117 -9.92 -2.74 -13.71
N ALA A 118 -11.01 -2.10 -14.14
CA ALA A 118 -12.18 -2.78 -14.70
C ALA A 118 -11.81 -3.58 -15.96
N GLN A 119 -10.96 -3.02 -16.81
CA GLN A 119 -10.42 -3.72 -17.98
C GLN A 119 -9.61 -4.96 -17.57
N GLN A 120 -8.71 -4.83 -16.60
CA GLN A 120 -7.91 -5.97 -16.11
C GLN A 120 -8.77 -7.06 -15.46
N ILE A 121 -9.82 -6.69 -14.70
CA ILE A 121 -10.79 -7.64 -14.13
C ILE A 121 -11.41 -8.50 -15.24
N LYS A 122 -11.88 -7.86 -16.32
CA LYS A 122 -12.49 -8.55 -17.48
C LYS A 122 -11.48 -9.42 -18.21
N GLN A 123 -10.30 -8.88 -18.53
CA GLN A 123 -9.27 -9.60 -19.29
C GLN A 123 -8.75 -10.85 -18.55
N ARG A 124 -8.64 -10.78 -17.23
CA ARG A 124 -8.13 -11.85 -16.38
C ARG A 124 -9.23 -12.78 -15.84
N ASN A 125 -10.50 -12.51 -16.16
CA ASN A 125 -11.68 -13.20 -15.62
C ASN A 125 -11.64 -13.29 -14.08
N ILE A 126 -11.32 -12.18 -13.40
CA ILE A 126 -11.24 -12.16 -11.95
C ILE A 126 -12.66 -12.30 -11.37
N PRO A 127 -12.92 -13.28 -10.48
CA PRO A 127 -14.21 -13.42 -9.84
C PRO A 127 -14.43 -12.29 -8.84
N ILE A 128 -15.42 -11.44 -9.09
CA ILE A 128 -15.82 -10.34 -8.21
C ILE A 128 -17.08 -10.69 -7.43
N LEU A 129 -17.20 -10.15 -6.22
CA LEU A 129 -18.34 -10.38 -5.32
C LEU A 129 -19.61 -9.71 -5.84
N ASP A 130 -19.46 -8.52 -6.42
CA ASP A 130 -20.52 -7.65 -6.94
C ASP A 130 -19.99 -6.83 -8.14
N GLU A 131 -20.82 -5.97 -8.72
CA GLU A 131 -20.39 -5.00 -9.73
C GLU A 131 -19.22 -4.12 -9.23
N PHE A 132 -18.20 -3.99 -10.06
CA PHE A 132 -17.05 -3.13 -9.76
C PHE A 132 -17.42 -1.64 -9.89
N LYS A 133 -17.41 -0.92 -8.76
CA LYS A 133 -17.82 0.49 -8.67
C LYS A 133 -16.69 1.51 -8.90
N GLY A 134 -15.48 1.04 -9.16
CA GLY A 134 -14.28 1.88 -9.24
C GLY A 134 -13.42 1.84 -7.98
N ILE A 135 -12.25 2.47 -8.07
CA ILE A 135 -11.32 2.64 -6.95
C ILE A 135 -11.79 3.74 -5.99
N ARG A 136 -11.35 3.69 -4.73
CA ARG A 136 -11.51 4.85 -3.83
C ARG A 136 -10.51 5.96 -4.20
N PRO A 137 -10.80 7.24 -3.88
CA PRO A 137 -9.82 8.32 -4.03
C PRO A 137 -8.49 8.07 -3.29
N ASP A 138 -8.56 7.33 -2.18
CA ASP A 138 -7.42 6.93 -1.34
C ASP A 138 -7.09 5.43 -1.47
N GLN A 139 -7.34 4.82 -2.64
CA GLN A 139 -7.07 3.40 -2.87
C GLN A 139 -5.63 3.04 -2.48
N ASP A 140 -5.50 1.88 -1.82
CA ASP A 140 -4.19 1.40 -1.39
C ASP A 140 -3.33 1.06 -2.62
N TYR A 141 -2.07 1.52 -2.59
CA TYR A 141 -1.15 1.37 -3.71
C TYR A 141 0.31 1.30 -3.27
N TYR A 142 1.15 0.70 -4.10
CA TYR A 142 2.60 0.85 -4.02
C TYR A 142 3.21 1.08 -5.40
N ILE A 143 4.47 1.50 -5.41
CA ILE A 143 5.26 1.68 -6.64
C ILE A 143 6.26 0.54 -6.70
N ALA A 144 6.29 -0.15 -7.84
CA ALA A 144 7.26 -1.20 -8.12
C ALA A 144 7.72 -1.07 -9.58
N ASP A 145 9.04 -0.99 -9.76
CA ASP A 145 9.66 -0.76 -11.07
C ASP A 145 9.03 0.46 -11.78
N ARG A 146 8.50 0.28 -12.98
CA ARG A 146 7.80 1.31 -13.77
C ARG A 146 6.28 1.24 -13.64
N ASN A 147 5.78 0.67 -12.56
CA ASN A 147 4.34 0.44 -12.37
C ASN A 147 3.81 1.10 -11.09
N LEU A 148 2.61 1.67 -11.22
CA LEU A 148 1.70 1.91 -10.12
C LEU A 148 0.91 0.63 -9.88
N ILE A 149 1.06 0.01 -8.70
CA ILE A 149 0.29 -1.18 -8.33
C ILE A 149 -0.84 -0.77 -7.39
N LEU A 150 -2.08 -0.92 -7.86
CA LEU A 150 -3.27 -0.78 -7.02
C LEU A 150 -3.68 -2.14 -6.46
N TYR A 151 -4.21 -2.16 -5.24
CA TYR A 151 -4.72 -3.39 -4.64
C TYR A 151 -5.93 -3.15 -3.76
N PHE A 152 -6.71 -4.21 -3.57
CA PHE A 152 -7.92 -4.22 -2.76
C PHE A 152 -7.77 -5.23 -1.65
N GLN A 153 -8.19 -4.90 -0.44
CA GLN A 153 -8.07 -5.79 0.72
C GLN A 153 -8.83 -7.11 0.47
N GLN A 154 -8.52 -8.11 1.29
CA GLN A 154 -9.19 -9.39 1.21
C GLN A 154 -10.71 -9.23 1.39
N ALA A 155 -11.50 -9.91 0.56
CA ALA A 155 -12.96 -9.80 0.55
C ALA A 155 -13.53 -8.41 0.21
N GLU A 156 -12.70 -7.47 -0.28
CA GLU A 156 -13.17 -6.13 -0.66
C GLU A 156 -13.94 -6.15 -2.00
N ILE A 157 -13.36 -6.80 -3.02
CA ILE A 157 -14.01 -6.94 -4.34
C ILE A 157 -14.04 -8.37 -4.86
N THR A 158 -13.22 -9.28 -4.31
CA THR A 158 -13.15 -10.70 -4.71
C THR A 158 -13.47 -11.61 -3.53
N PRO A 159 -13.91 -12.86 -3.73
CA PRO A 159 -14.03 -13.84 -2.65
C PRO A 159 -12.76 -13.99 -1.82
N TYR A 160 -12.90 -14.29 -0.53
CA TYR A 160 -11.77 -14.44 0.40
C TYR A 160 -10.67 -15.38 -0.11
N ALA A 161 -11.06 -16.48 -0.77
CA ALA A 161 -10.16 -17.49 -1.33
C ALA A 161 -9.28 -16.98 -2.50
N ALA A 162 -9.65 -15.87 -3.14
CA ALA A 162 -8.86 -15.25 -4.19
C ALA A 162 -7.68 -14.41 -3.64
N GLY A 163 -7.62 -14.22 -2.31
CA GLY A 163 -6.62 -13.38 -1.67
C GLY A 163 -6.82 -11.89 -1.97
N ILE A 164 -5.71 -11.15 -2.01
CA ILE A 164 -5.66 -9.72 -2.33
C ILE A 164 -5.42 -9.58 -3.85
N PRO A 165 -6.37 -9.00 -4.62
CA PRO A 165 -6.14 -8.73 -6.04
C PRO A 165 -5.23 -7.50 -6.21
N TYR A 166 -4.21 -7.66 -7.06
CA TYR A 166 -3.28 -6.60 -7.48
C TYR A 166 -3.45 -6.27 -8.96
N PHE A 167 -3.37 -4.98 -9.29
CA PHE A 167 -3.55 -4.43 -10.63
C PHE A 167 -2.35 -3.56 -10.98
N SER A 168 -1.60 -3.99 -11.99
CA SER A 168 -0.39 -3.30 -12.45
C SER A 168 -0.75 -2.31 -13.53
N ILE A 169 -0.37 -1.04 -13.34
CA ILE A 169 -0.59 0.03 -14.32
C ILE A 169 0.77 0.61 -14.68
N LEU A 170 1.13 0.56 -15.96
CA LEU A 170 2.36 1.16 -16.44
C LEU A 170 2.28 2.67 -16.24
N ILE A 171 3.32 3.27 -15.66
CA ILE A 171 3.34 4.70 -15.38
C ILE A 171 3.32 5.53 -16.66
N GLU A 172 3.87 4.99 -17.75
CA GLU A 172 3.85 5.61 -19.09
C GLU A 172 2.42 5.83 -19.61
N ASP A 173 1.49 4.92 -19.32
CA ASP A 173 0.07 5.05 -19.69
C ASP A 173 -0.64 6.17 -18.93
N LEU A 174 -0.01 6.72 -17.88
CA LEU A 174 -0.55 7.78 -17.03
C LEU A 174 0.13 9.15 -17.27
N GLN A 175 1.08 9.24 -18.21
CA GLN A 175 1.97 10.41 -18.38
C GLN A 175 1.23 11.76 -18.46
N ASP A 176 0.03 11.78 -19.06
CA ASP A 176 -0.74 13.00 -19.27
C ASP A 176 -1.34 13.54 -17.96
N ILE A 177 -1.56 12.68 -16.97
CA ILE A 177 -2.27 13.00 -15.73
C ILE A 177 -1.38 12.98 -14.47
N ILE A 178 -0.19 12.37 -14.52
CA ILE A 178 0.72 12.36 -13.36
C ILE A 178 1.30 13.74 -13.08
N SER A 179 1.59 14.04 -11.81
CA SER A 179 2.28 15.27 -11.41
C SER A 179 3.74 15.27 -11.90
N ASP A 180 4.16 16.35 -12.54
CA ASP A 180 5.53 16.50 -13.11
C ASP A 180 6.64 16.45 -12.04
N THR A 181 6.30 16.64 -10.77
CA THR A 181 7.24 16.61 -9.64
C THR A 181 6.97 15.48 -8.64
N GLY A 182 5.95 14.66 -8.92
CA GLY A 182 5.53 13.54 -8.08
C GLY A 182 6.49 12.35 -8.13
N LEU A 183 6.19 11.32 -7.33
CA LEU A 183 7.01 10.09 -7.32
C LEU A 183 7.00 9.41 -8.69
N LEU A 184 5.84 9.35 -9.36
CA LEU A 184 5.69 8.65 -10.65
C LEU A 184 6.55 9.26 -11.76
N ALA A 185 6.70 10.60 -11.81
CA ALA A 185 7.52 11.27 -12.82
C ALA A 185 9.00 10.86 -12.76
N ARG A 186 9.49 10.43 -11.60
CA ARG A 186 10.87 9.94 -11.46
C ARG A 186 11.03 8.52 -12.01
N MET A 187 9.95 7.75 -12.06
CA MET A 187 9.99 6.32 -12.39
C MET A 187 9.89 6.03 -13.89
N ILE A 188 9.59 7.04 -14.71
CA ILE A 188 9.63 6.97 -16.18
C ILE A 188 11.09 6.81 -16.67
#